data_AF-A0A525C213-F1
#
_entry.id   AF-A0A525C213-F1
#
_cell.length_a   1.000
_cell.length_b   1.000
_cell.length_c   1.000
_cell.angle_alpha   90.00
_cell.angle_beta   90.00
_cell.angle_gamma   90.00
#
_symmetry.space_group_name_H-M   'P 1'
#
loop_
_entity.id
_entity.type
_entity.pdbx_description
1 polymer ?
#
loop_
_entity_poly.entity_id
_entity_poly.type
_entity_poly.pdbx_seq_one_letter_code
_entity_poly.pdbx_strand_id
1 'polypeptide(L)' 'MEEDKQKVMDFLASKKGKTKFYFNDFTKALPEKKQREVKKVLTALVNEGKLEFWSSGSTTLYGVAGAGKVPEGED' A
#
# COMPACT_ATOMS: atom_id res chain seq x y z
N MET A 1 -10.79 2.33 -11.69
CA MET A 1 -10.58 2.43 -10.23
C MET A 1 -10.63 1.06 -9.57
N GLU A 2 -11.67 0.23 -9.77
CA GLU A 2 -11.65 -1.19 -9.31
C GLU A 2 -10.42 -1.96 -9.79
N GLU A 3 -10.11 -1.89 -11.09
CA GLU A 3 -8.95 -2.59 -11.67
C GLU A 3 -7.62 -2.10 -11.07
N ASP A 4 -7.50 -0.80 -10.83
CA ASP A 4 -6.31 -0.20 -10.23
C ASP A 4 -6.12 -0.66 -8.77
N LYS A 5 -7.23 -0.77 -8.03
CA LYS A 5 -7.24 -1.33 -6.67
C LYS A 5 -6.78 -2.79 -6.68
N GLN A 6 -7.30 -3.59 -7.61
CA GLN A 6 -6.92 -5.00 -7.74
C GLN A 6 -5.43 -5.14 -8.07
N LYS A 7 -4.91 -4.36 -9.03
CA LYS A 7 -3.48 -4.33 -9.38
C LYS A 7 -2.59 -3.99 -8.18
N VAL A 8 -3.02 -3.07 -7.30
CA VAL A 8 -2.32 -2.76 -6.05
C VAL A 8 -2.30 -3.97 -5.10
N MET A 9 -3.44 -4.65 -4.91
CA MET A 9 -3.53 -5.83 -4.05
C MET A 9 -2.69 -7.00 -4.61
N ASP A 10 -2.72 -7.21 -5.93
CA ASP A 10 -1.92 -8.24 -6.61
C ASP A 10 -0.41 -7.94 -6.50
N PHE A 11 -0.02 -6.67 -6.65
CA PHE A 11 1.35 -6.25 -6.42
C PHE A 11 1.81 -6.60 -5.00
N LEU A 12 1.00 -6.31 -3.98
CA LEU A 12 1.32 -6.63 -2.59
C LEU A 12 1.39 -8.16 -2.36
N ALA A 13 0.43 -8.92 -2.90
CA ALA A 13 0.40 -10.37 -2.80
C ALA A 13 1.61 -11.03 -3.49
N SER A 14 2.13 -10.43 -4.57
CA SER A 14 3.32 -10.94 -5.28
C SER A 14 4.62 -10.78 -4.47
N LYS A 15 4.66 -9.87 -3.50
CA LYS A 15 5.87 -9.52 -2.75
C LYS A 15 5.95 -10.34 -1.46
N LYS A 16 6.71 -11.43 -1.50
CA LYS A 16 6.98 -12.27 -0.32
C LYS A 16 7.90 -11.55 0.68
N GLY A 17 7.56 -11.64 1.97
CA GLY A 17 8.43 -11.22 3.09
C GLY A 17 8.46 -9.73 3.40
N LYS A 18 7.90 -8.86 2.54
CA LYS A 18 7.75 -7.42 2.83
C LYS A 18 6.27 -7.10 3.00
N THR A 19 5.93 -6.49 4.14
CA THR A 19 4.56 -6.11 4.48
C THR A 19 4.26 -4.63 4.23
N LYS A 20 5.31 -3.82 4.02
CA LYS A 20 5.23 -2.36 3.83
C LYS A 20 6.04 -1.95 2.59
N PHE A 21 5.49 -1.03 1.80
CA PHE A 21 6.07 -0.53 0.54
C PHE A 21 5.93 0.98 0.44
N TYR A 22 6.90 1.63 -0.22
CA TYR A 22 6.85 3.08 -0.39
C TYR A 22 5.82 3.47 -1.44
N PHE A 23 5.28 4.69 -1.32
CA PHE A 23 4.41 5.28 -2.36
C PHE A 23 4.99 5.13 -3.78
N ASN A 24 6.30 5.35 -3.93
CA ASN A 24 6.98 5.26 -5.21
C ASN A 24 6.98 3.85 -5.81
N ASP A 25 6.87 2.79 -5.00
CA ASP A 25 6.76 1.42 -5.49
C ASP A 25 5.42 1.19 -6.19
N PHE A 26 4.33 1.77 -5.68
CA PHE A 26 3.01 1.70 -6.32
C PHE A 26 2.96 2.51 -7.63
N THR A 27 3.69 3.63 -7.70
CA THR A 27 3.80 4.37 -8.97
C THR A 27 4.55 3.59 -10.04
N LYS A 28 5.45 2.68 -9.65
CA LYS A 28 6.14 1.76 -10.57
C LYS A 28 5.26 0.57 -10.94
N ALA A 29 4.40 0.11 -10.02
CA ALA A 29 3.43 -0.95 -10.26
C ALA A 29 2.27 -0.51 -11.16
N LEU A 30 1.94 0.78 -11.15
CA LEU A 30 0.94 1.42 -12.00
C LEU A 30 1.58 2.52 -12.87
N PRO A 31 2.51 2.18 -13.79
CA PRO A 31 3.27 3.17 -14.55
C PRO A 31 2.39 4.00 -15.51
N GLU A 32 1.23 3.47 -15.87
CA GLU A 32 0.25 4.12 -16.75
C GLU A 32 -0.57 5.21 -16.03
N LYS A 33 -0.53 5.24 -14.69
CA LYS A 33 -1.31 6.17 -13.87
C LYS A 33 -0.47 7.34 -13.40
N LYS A 34 -1.08 8.52 -13.34
CA LYS A 34 -0.44 9.69 -12.72
C LYS A 34 -0.32 9.45 -11.22
N GLN A 35 0.72 9.99 -10.58
CA GLN A 35 0.93 9.88 -9.13
C GLN A 35 -0.31 10.30 -8.31
N ARG A 36 -1.05 11.32 -8.78
CA ARG A 36 -2.30 11.76 -8.14
C ARG A 36 -3.38 10.67 -8.16
N GLU A 37 -3.47 9.89 -9.22
CA GLU A 37 -4.43 8.78 -9.33
C GLU A 37 -4.02 7.61 -8.45
N VAL A 38 -2.73 7.26 -8.44
CA VAL A 38 -2.18 6.22 -7.54
C VAL A 38 -2.47 6.60 -6.08
N LYS A 39 -2.25 7.85 -5.69
CA LYS A 39 -2.58 8.34 -4.35
C LYS A 39 -4.06 8.18 -4.03
N LYS A 40 -4.96 8.54 -4.95
CA LYS A 40 -6.41 8.35 -4.76
C LYS A 40 -6.78 6.88 -4.56
N VAL A 41 -6.18 5.97 -5.33
CA VAL A 41 -6.41 4.52 -5.20
C VAL A 41 -5.97 4.01 -3.83
N LEU A 42 -4.75 4.37 -3.40
CA LEU A 42 -4.23 3.99 -2.10
C LEU A 42 -5.07 4.57 -0.94
N THR A 43 -5.44 5.85 -1.00
CA THR A 43 -6.33 6.47 0.01
C THR A 43 -7.69 5.78 0.05
N ALA A 44 -8.27 5.42 -1.10
CA ALA A 44 -9.54 4.68 -1.13
C ALA A 44 -9.41 3.31 -0.44
N LEU A 45 -8.34 2.57 -0.72
CA LEU A 45 -8.08 1.28 -0.09
C LEU A 45 -7.80 1.38 1.42
N VAL A 46 -7.17 2.46 1.87
CA VAL A 46 -6.99 2.75 3.29
C VAL A 46 -8.34 3.05 3.95
N ASN A 47 -9.18 3.88 3.31
CA ASN A 47 -10.52 4.17 3.81
C ASN A 47 -11.43 2.93 3.84
N GLU A 48 -11.23 1.99 2.91
CA GLU A 48 -11.91 0.68 2.91
C GLU A 48 -11.36 -0.30 3.97
N GLY A 49 -10.28 0.05 4.67
CA GLY A 49 -9.63 -0.82 5.65
C GLY A 49 -8.87 -1.99 5.03
N LYS A 50 -8.61 -1.96 3.71
CA LYS A 50 -7.82 -2.99 3.01
C LYS A 50 -6.32 -2.73 3.11
N LEU A 51 -5.93 -1.47 3.21
CA LEU A 51 -4.54 -1.05 3.40
C LEU A 51 -4.37 -0.28 4.70
N GLU A 52 -3.19 -0.42 5.27
CA GLU A 52 -2.69 0.44 6.34
C GLU A 52 -1.71 1.46 5.76
N PHE A 53 -1.70 2.66 6.35
CA PHE A 53 -0.83 3.77 6.00
C PHE A 53 0.11 4.07 7.16
N TRP A 54 1.39 4.24 6.86
CA TRP A 54 2.38 4.71 7.82
C TRP A 54 3.14 5.91 7.25
N SER A 55 3.37 6.91 8.11
CA SER A 55 4.31 7.99 7.82
C SER A 55 5.70 7.59 8.32
N SER A 56 6.72 7.69 7.47
CA SER A 56 8.12 7.40 7.81
C SER A 56 8.97 8.59 7.40
N GLY A 57 8.96 9.64 8.23
CA GLY A 57 9.71 10.88 7.98
C GLY A 57 9.22 11.60 6.72
N SER A 58 10.09 11.73 5.72
CA SER A 58 9.79 12.41 4.45
C SER A 58 8.99 11.56 3.44
N THR A 59 8.70 10.29 3.76
CA THR A 59 8.03 9.36 2.85
C THR A 59 6.85 8.65 3.51
N THR A 60 6.02 8.02 2.67
CA THR A 60 4.81 7.30 3.09
C THR A 60 4.90 5.85 2.66
N LEU A 61 4.46 4.98 3.56
CA LEU A 61 4.44 3.54 3.42
C LEU A 61 3.00 3.04 3.41
N TYR A 62 2.73 2.02 2.62
CA TYR A 62 1.44 1.34 2.53
C TYR A 62 1.65 -0.18 2.54
N GLY A 63 0.65 -0.91 2.99
CA GLY A 63 0.74 -2.35 3.21
C GLY A 63 -0.64 -2.92 3.46
N VAL A 64 -0.79 -4.24 3.28
CA VAL A 64 -2.06 -4.93 3.51
C VAL A 64 -2.43 -4.81 5.00
N ALA A 65 -3.65 -4.35 5.27
CA ALA A 65 -4.14 -4.23 6.64
C ALA A 65 -4.09 -5.59 7.35
N GLY A 66 -3.55 -5.62 8.57
CA GLY A 66 -3.37 -6.86 9.33
C GLY A 66 -2.23 -7.78 8.87
N ALA A 67 -1.61 -7.59 7.70
CA ALA A 67 -0.42 -8.35 7.31
C ALA A 67 0.82 -7.97 8.13
N GLY A 68 0.78 -6.79 8.78
CA GLY A 68 1.80 -6.29 9.69
C GLY A 68 1.59 -6.63 11.17
N LYS A 69 0.54 -7.38 11.56
CA LYS A 69 0.37 -7.85 12.94
C LYS A 69 1.43 -8.92 13.28
N VAL A 70 2.65 -8.47 13.55
CA VAL A 70 3.35 -8.95 14.74
C VAL A 70 2.59 -8.38 15.95
N PRO A 71 2.40 -9.14 17.04
CA PRO A 71 1.77 -8.60 18.24
C PRO A 71 2.49 -7.32 18.64
N GLU A 72 1.74 -6.22 18.73
CA GLU A 72 2.22 -4.98 19.32
C GLU A 72 2.39 -5.27 20.83
N GLY A 73 3.58 -5.72 21.19
CA GLY A 73 3.94 -6.14 22.54
C GLY A 73 5.22 -6.95 22.57
N GLU A 74 6.37 -6.27 22.61
CA GLU A 74 7.52 -6.65 23.44
C GLU A 74 8.44 -5.41 23.56
N ASP A 75 8.46 -4.86 24.78
CA ASP A 75 9.30 -3.82 25.44
C ASP A 75 9.78 -2.55 24.69
#